data_AF-A0A7W5EP12-F1
#
_entry.id   AF-A0A7W5EP12-F1
#
_cell.length_a   1.000
_cell.length_b   1.000
_cell.length_c   1.000
_cell.angle_alpha   90.00
_cell.angle_beta   90.00
_cell.angle_gamma   90.00
#
_symmetry.space_group_name_H-M   'P 1'
#
loop_
_entity.id
_entity.type
_entity.pdbx_description
1 polymer ?
#
loop_
_entity_poly.entity_id
_entity_poly.type
_entity_poly.pdbx_seq_one_letter_code
_entity_poly.pdbx_strand_id
1 'polypeptide(L)'
;MLLLRNTSPMFFGAMLGLVLGILTSAMMPAVAHADAPLSSATNQYVDMCMKATDIPAPYGEGDLKENPRLGDYCKCFGARFAARAIASVASMQGLGKASSAQEDPEKEEQAMRNDCRKQVGLPLIQFKP
;
A
#
# COMPACT_ATOMS: atom_id res chain seq x y z
N MET A 1 30.64 -36.75 33.98
CA MET A 1 29.34 -37.46 33.96
C MET A 1 28.66 -37.19 35.30
N LEU A 2 27.48 -36.54 35.28
CA LEU A 2 26.32 -36.60 36.21
C LEU A 2 26.59 -36.97 37.70
N LEU A 3 26.19 -36.25 38.75
CA LEU A 3 24.85 -35.71 39.08
C LEU A 3 24.85 -34.87 40.39
N LEU A 4 24.07 -33.79 40.35
CA LEU A 4 23.07 -33.28 41.32
C LEU A 4 23.35 -33.19 42.84
N ARG A 5 23.03 -31.99 43.39
CA ARG A 5 22.27 -31.76 44.64
C ARG A 5 21.87 -30.28 44.72
N ASN A 6 20.62 -29.93 44.41
CA ASN A 6 19.45 -29.82 45.31
C ASN A 6 19.52 -28.62 46.28
N THR A 7 18.94 -27.48 45.88
CA THR A 7 18.55 -26.40 46.80
C THR A 7 17.27 -25.72 46.31
N SER A 8 16.20 -25.86 47.09
CA SER A 8 14.97 -25.09 47.01
C SER A 8 15.22 -23.60 47.28
N PRO A 9 14.46 -22.67 46.69
CA PRO A 9 14.20 -21.39 47.31
C PRO A 9 12.80 -21.40 47.93
N MET A 10 12.81 -21.09 49.22
CA MET A 10 11.63 -20.90 50.05
C MET A 10 10.78 -19.73 49.55
N PHE A 11 9.48 -19.91 49.75
CA PHE A 11 8.46 -18.88 49.87
C PHE A 11 8.98 -17.64 50.60
N PHE A 12 9.17 -16.55 49.87
CA PHE A 12 9.09 -15.21 50.43
C PHE A 12 7.69 -14.67 50.13
N GLY A 13 6.92 -14.47 51.19
CA GLY A 13 5.62 -13.85 51.13
C GLY A 13 5.72 -12.40 50.67
N ALA A 14 4.82 -12.04 49.75
CA ALA A 14 4.36 -10.68 49.55
C ALA A 14 2.86 -10.75 49.24
N MET A 15 2.07 -10.88 50.31
CA MET A 15 0.65 -10.54 50.31
C MET A 15 0.57 -9.03 50.49
N LEU A 16 0.17 -8.29 49.45
CA LEU A 16 -0.40 -6.93 49.45
C LEU A 16 -0.53 -6.52 47.97
N GLY A 17 -1.65 -6.14 47.37
CA GLY A 17 -3.03 -6.00 47.79
C GLY A 17 -3.83 -5.74 46.51
N LEU A 18 -5.07 -6.21 46.50
CA LEU A 18 -6.04 -5.93 45.45
C LEU A 18 -6.40 -4.45 45.50
N VAL A 19 -6.09 -3.66 44.47
CA VAL A 19 -6.80 -2.42 44.18
C VAL A 19 -7.21 -2.41 42.71
N LEU A 20 -8.49 -2.74 42.53
CA LEU A 20 -9.28 -2.48 41.35
C LEU A 20 -9.73 -1.01 41.40
N GLY A 21 -9.45 -0.23 40.35
CA GLY A 21 -9.75 1.21 40.31
C GLY A 21 -9.30 1.87 39.00
N ILE A 22 -9.73 1.34 37.85
CA ILE A 22 -10.60 1.97 36.83
C ILE A 22 -10.29 3.44 36.46
N LEU A 23 -10.18 3.64 35.13
CA LEU A 23 -10.52 4.81 34.31
C LEU A 23 -9.39 5.73 33.79
N THR A 24 -9.15 5.52 32.49
CA THR A 24 -8.99 6.54 31.44
C THR A 24 -7.67 7.30 31.34
N SER A 25 -6.60 6.57 30.99
CA SER A 25 -5.72 7.09 29.93
C SER A 25 -6.21 6.53 28.61
N ALA A 26 -7.21 7.21 28.02
CA ALA A 26 -7.48 7.09 26.59
C ALA A 26 -6.32 7.78 25.84
N MET A 27 -5.14 7.17 25.88
CA MET A 27 -4.20 7.32 24.78
C MET A 27 -4.86 6.60 23.62
N MET A 28 -5.64 7.35 22.85
CA MET A 28 -5.99 6.92 21.51
C MET A 28 -4.66 6.56 20.83
N PRO A 29 -4.44 5.31 20.39
CA PRO A 29 -3.50 5.13 19.31
C PRO A 29 -4.12 5.92 18.16
N ALA A 30 -3.60 7.11 17.91
CA ALA A 30 -3.76 7.75 16.62
C ALA A 30 -3.40 6.66 15.62
N VAL A 31 -4.39 6.22 14.85
CA VAL A 31 -4.25 5.21 13.79
C VAL A 31 -3.36 5.81 12.71
N ALA A 32 -2.06 5.89 12.97
CA ALA A 32 -1.02 6.28 12.04
C ALA A 32 -0.55 5.08 11.19
N HIS A 33 -1.36 4.01 11.10
CA HIS A 33 -0.98 2.73 10.51
C HIS A 33 -1.67 2.41 9.18
N ALA A 34 -2.51 3.30 8.63
CA ALA A 34 -3.10 3.12 7.31
C ALA A 34 -2.27 3.74 6.17
N ASP A 35 -1.44 4.77 6.46
CA ASP A 35 -0.68 5.50 5.43
C ASP A 35 0.62 4.81 5.02
N ALA A 36 1.24 4.05 5.93
CA ALA A 36 2.52 3.38 5.64
C ALA A 36 2.41 2.29 4.54
N PRO A 37 1.38 1.41 4.53
CA PRO A 37 1.18 0.45 3.45
C PRO A 37 0.91 1.10 2.09
N LEU A 38 0.11 2.17 2.06
CA LEU A 38 -0.25 2.87 0.82
C LEU A 38 0.92 3.67 0.25
N SER A 39 1.68 4.37 1.10
CA SER A 39 2.86 5.13 0.67
C SER A 39 3.95 4.19 0.13
N SER A 40 4.22 3.07 0.80
CA SER A 40 5.17 2.06 0.32
C SER A 40 4.73 1.44 -1.00
N ALA A 41 3.45 1.05 -1.12
CA ALA A 41 2.92 0.49 -2.37
C ALA A 41 3.00 1.51 -3.51
N THR A 42 2.64 2.77 -3.24
CA THR A 42 2.72 3.87 -4.21
C THR A 42 4.14 4.00 -4.76
N ASN A 43 5.16 4.04 -3.90
CA ASN A 43 6.55 4.18 -4.34
C ASN A 43 7.01 2.99 -5.21
N GLN A 44 6.58 1.76 -4.89
CA GLN A 44 6.87 0.59 -5.72
C GLN A 44 6.26 0.70 -7.12
N TYR A 45 5.01 1.17 -7.22
CA TYR A 45 4.37 1.39 -8.52
C TYR A 45 4.96 2.57 -9.30
N VAL A 46 5.44 3.60 -8.60
CA VAL A 46 6.21 4.70 -9.22
C VAL A 46 7.48 4.14 -9.86
N ASP A 47 8.27 3.35 -9.12
CA ASP A 47 9.50 2.75 -9.65
C ASP A 47 9.24 1.83 -10.85
N MET A 48 8.14 1.06 -10.81
CA MET A 48 7.72 0.21 -11.92
C MET A 48 7.34 1.05 -13.14
N CYS A 49 6.57 2.12 -12.96
CA CYS A 49 6.20 3.05 -14.03
C CYS A 49 7.43 3.70 -14.67
N MET A 50 8.41 4.12 -13.87
CA MET A 50 9.66 4.69 -14.38
C MET A 50 10.45 3.68 -15.24
N LYS A 51 10.45 2.38 -14.87
CA LYS A 51 11.07 1.31 -15.67
C LYS A 51 10.27 0.95 -16.93
N ALA A 52 8.98 1.25 -16.95
CA ALA A 52 8.12 0.95 -18.10
C ALA A 52 8.45 1.81 -19.34
N THR A 53 9.38 2.77 -19.25
CA THR A 53 9.91 3.50 -20.41
C THR A 53 10.70 2.62 -21.38
N ASP A 54 11.11 1.42 -20.96
CA ASP A 54 11.75 0.44 -21.84
C ASP A 54 10.72 -0.40 -22.64
N ILE A 55 9.42 -0.23 -22.35
CA ILE A 55 8.31 -0.89 -23.05
C ILE A 55 7.64 0.14 -23.98
N PRO A 56 7.44 -0.16 -25.27
CA PRO A 56 6.78 0.76 -26.21
C PRO A 56 5.34 1.11 -25.82
N ALA A 57 4.93 2.35 -26.07
CA ALA A 57 3.53 2.76 -26.01
C ALA A 57 2.69 1.98 -27.05
N PRO A 58 1.42 1.68 -26.78
CA PRO A 58 0.64 2.08 -25.60
C PRO A 58 0.81 1.15 -24.38
N TYR A 59 1.51 0.02 -24.52
CA TYR A 59 1.64 -1.00 -23.47
C TYR A 59 2.59 -0.59 -22.33
N GLY A 60 3.59 0.22 -22.65
CA GLY A 60 4.51 0.84 -21.71
C GLY A 60 4.49 2.36 -21.74
N GLU A 61 5.57 2.97 -21.30
CA GLU A 61 5.77 4.43 -21.24
C GLU A 61 6.94 4.88 -22.13
N GLY A 62 7.27 4.11 -23.17
CA GLY A 62 8.39 4.41 -24.05
C GLY A 62 8.28 5.74 -24.80
N ASP A 63 7.06 6.26 -25.00
CA ASP A 63 6.82 7.61 -25.51
C ASP A 63 7.27 8.72 -24.55
N LEU A 64 7.47 8.38 -23.28
CA LEU A 64 7.86 9.29 -22.21
C LEU A 64 9.33 9.15 -21.80
N LYS A 65 10.13 8.36 -22.52
CA LYS A 65 11.57 8.23 -22.26
C LYS A 65 12.23 9.61 -22.30
N GLU A 66 12.98 9.94 -21.24
CA GLU A 66 13.63 11.25 -21.03
C GLU A 66 12.67 12.46 -20.91
N ASN A 67 11.34 12.23 -20.86
CA ASN A 67 10.39 13.32 -20.69
C ASN A 67 10.48 13.88 -19.25
N PRO A 68 10.65 15.19 -19.07
CA PRO A 68 10.79 15.79 -17.73
C PRO A 68 9.55 15.61 -16.85
N ARG A 69 8.37 15.33 -17.44
CA ARG A 69 7.10 15.13 -16.73
C ARG A 69 6.85 13.67 -16.35
N LEU A 70 7.73 12.75 -16.74
CA LEU A 70 7.61 11.32 -16.44
C LEU A 70 7.47 11.07 -14.93
N GLY A 71 8.28 11.74 -14.10
CA GLY A 71 8.22 11.58 -12.66
C GLY A 71 6.87 11.96 -12.05
N ASP A 72 6.29 13.08 -12.49
CA ASP A 72 4.99 13.54 -11.99
C ASP A 72 3.84 12.69 -12.52
N TYR A 73 3.96 12.23 -13.77
CA TYR A 73 3.06 11.23 -14.34
C TYR A 73 3.07 9.93 -13.53
N CYS A 74 4.25 9.37 -13.27
CA CYS A 74 4.39 8.10 -12.55
C CYS A 74 3.93 8.19 -11.09
N LYS A 75 4.10 9.35 -10.43
CA LYS A 75 3.48 9.60 -9.11
C LYS A 75 1.97 9.54 -9.17
N CYS A 76 1.34 10.20 -10.14
CA CYS A 76 -0.11 10.16 -10.33
C CYS A 76 -0.60 8.73 -10.59
N PHE A 77 0.04 8.04 -11.55
CA PHE A 77 -0.37 6.69 -11.96
C PHE A 77 -0.15 5.67 -10.84
N GLY A 78 1.03 5.68 -10.21
CA GLY A 78 1.39 4.78 -9.13
C GLY A 78 0.49 4.92 -7.90
N ALA A 79 0.07 6.14 -7.55
CA ALA A 79 -0.86 6.37 -6.44
C ALA A 79 -2.25 5.78 -6.72
N ARG A 80 -2.78 5.96 -7.93
CA ARG A 80 -4.08 5.39 -8.34
C ARG A 80 -4.04 3.87 -8.39
N PHE A 81 -2.95 3.31 -8.89
CA PHE A 81 -2.76 1.86 -8.95
C PHE A 81 -2.63 1.24 -7.55
N ALA A 82 -1.87 1.88 -6.64
CA ALA A 82 -1.76 1.46 -5.25
C ALA A 82 -3.11 1.47 -4.53
N ALA A 83 -3.90 2.54 -4.69
CA ALA A 83 -5.24 2.64 -4.11
C ALA A 83 -6.16 1.50 -4.59
N ARG A 84 -6.13 1.20 -5.89
CA ARG A 84 -6.88 0.08 -6.48
C ARG A 84 -6.42 -1.28 -5.94
N ALA A 85 -5.11 -1.49 -5.82
CA ALA A 85 -4.55 -2.73 -5.28
C ALA A 85 -5.00 -2.97 -3.83
N ILE A 86 -4.95 -1.93 -2.99
CA ILE A 86 -5.41 -2.01 -1.59
C ILE A 86 -6.91 -2.27 -1.51
N ALA A 87 -7.72 -1.56 -2.31
CA ALA A 87 -9.17 -1.79 -2.37
C ALA A 87 -9.50 -3.24 -2.78
N SER A 88 -8.73 -3.80 -3.72
CA SER A 88 -8.87 -5.19 -4.17
C SER A 88 -8.55 -6.17 -3.05
N VAL A 89 -7.43 -5.97 -2.33
CA VAL A 89 -7.05 -6.80 -1.17
C VAL A 89 -8.08 -6.72 -0.05
N ALA A 90 -8.55 -5.53 0.30
CA ALA A 90 -9.58 -5.33 1.32
C ALA A 90 -10.90 -6.05 0.96
N SER A 91 -11.26 -6.03 -0.33
CA SER A 91 -12.43 -6.74 -0.84
C SER A 91 -12.30 -8.25 -0.73
N MET A 92 -11.12 -8.81 -1.03
CA MET A 92 -10.83 -10.23 -0.88
C MET A 92 -10.86 -10.69 0.59
N GLN A 93 -10.54 -9.80 1.53
CA GLN A 93 -10.58 -10.05 2.96
C GLN A 93 -11.98 -9.84 3.58
N GLY A 94 -12.98 -9.48 2.77
CA GLY A 94 -14.33 -9.17 3.25
C GLY A 94 -14.42 -7.86 4.06
N LEU A 95 -13.36 -7.03 4.04
CA LEU A 95 -13.26 -5.76 4.74
C LEU A 95 -13.61 -4.56 3.85
N GLY A 96 -13.89 -4.79 2.57
CA GLY A 96 -14.20 -3.76 1.58
C GLY A 96 -15.31 -4.20 0.63
N LYS A 97 -15.97 -3.21 0.01
CA LYS A 97 -16.93 -3.48 -1.06
C LYS A 97 -16.11 -3.87 -2.30
N ALA A 98 -16.27 -5.11 -2.76
CA ALA A 98 -15.70 -5.55 -4.04
C ALA A 98 -16.07 -4.54 -5.12
N SER A 99 -15.06 -3.95 -5.78
CA SER A 99 -15.29 -3.23 -7.02
C SER A 99 -15.95 -4.23 -7.97
N SER A 100 -17.26 -4.07 -8.15
CA SER A 100 -18.06 -4.94 -8.98
C SER A 100 -17.54 -4.84 -10.41
N ALA A 101 -17.05 -5.96 -10.95
CA ALA A 101 -16.97 -6.28 -12.37
C ALA A 101 -16.72 -5.07 -13.28
N GLN A 102 -15.46 -4.66 -13.44
CA GLN A 102 -15.08 -3.88 -14.61
C GLN A 102 -14.85 -4.87 -15.76
N GLU A 103 -15.69 -4.74 -16.79
CA GLU A 103 -15.76 -5.67 -17.93
C GLU A 103 -14.51 -5.64 -18.82
N ASP A 104 -13.60 -4.67 -18.62
CA ASP A 104 -12.36 -4.55 -19.38
C ASP A 104 -11.25 -3.84 -18.55
N PRO A 105 -10.26 -4.60 -18.02
CA PRO A 105 -9.17 -4.04 -17.22
C PRO A 105 -8.21 -3.18 -18.05
N GLU A 106 -8.11 -3.40 -19.36
CA GLU A 106 -7.23 -2.64 -20.24
C GLU A 106 -7.79 -1.23 -20.47
N LYS A 107 -9.10 -1.13 -20.70
CA LYS A 107 -9.80 0.15 -20.83
C LYS A 107 -9.74 0.99 -19.55
N GLU A 108 -9.85 0.34 -18.39
CA GLU A 108 -9.67 1.01 -17.09
C GLU A 108 -8.24 1.55 -16.94
N GLU A 109 -7.24 0.72 -17.22
CA GLU A 109 -5.85 1.14 -17.15
C GLU A 109 -5.57 2.29 -18.12
N GLN A 110 -6.11 2.23 -19.35
CA GLN A 110 -6.00 3.30 -20.33
C GLN A 110 -6.58 4.62 -19.80
N ALA A 111 -7.78 4.57 -19.21
CA ALA A 111 -8.43 5.74 -18.64
C ALA A 111 -7.58 6.34 -17.51
N MET A 112 -7.02 5.49 -16.65
CA MET A 112 -6.15 5.91 -15.55
C MET A 112 -4.87 6.57 -16.04
N ARG A 113 -4.21 5.98 -17.05
CA ARG A 113 -3.01 6.52 -17.68
C ARG A 113 -3.31 7.86 -18.36
N ASN A 114 -4.42 7.95 -19.10
CA ASN A 114 -4.81 9.18 -19.79
C ASN A 114 -5.21 10.31 -18.84
N ASP A 115 -5.87 10.00 -17.72
CA ASP A 115 -6.17 10.98 -16.68
C ASP A 115 -4.89 11.58 -16.08
N CYS A 116 -3.89 10.76 -15.82
CA CYS A 116 -2.60 11.24 -15.31
C CYS A 116 -1.80 12.00 -16.37
N ARG A 117 -1.77 11.51 -17.62
CA ARG A 117 -1.18 12.23 -18.75
C ARG A 117 -1.81 13.61 -18.92
N LYS A 118 -3.13 13.73 -18.82
CA LYS A 118 -3.84 15.01 -18.92
C LYS A 118 -3.44 15.99 -17.80
N GLN A 119 -3.37 15.53 -16.54
CA GLN A 119 -2.97 16.38 -15.41
C GLN A 119 -1.55 16.95 -15.59
N VAL A 120 -0.67 16.13 -16.15
CA VAL A 120 0.70 16.53 -16.44
C VAL A 120 0.91 16.83 -17.92
N GLY A 121 -0.12 17.34 -18.62
CA GLY A 121 -0.07 17.82 -20.02
C GLY A 121 0.83 17.00 -20.97
N LEU A 122 0.72 15.68 -20.91
CA LEU A 122 1.32 14.72 -21.81
C LEU A 122 0.32 14.27 -22.89
N PRO A 123 0.78 13.76 -24.04
CA PRO A 123 -0.10 13.20 -25.06
C PRO A 123 -0.91 12.02 -24.53
N LEU A 124 -2.16 11.89 -24.96
CA LEU A 124 -3.03 10.77 -24.59
C LEU A 124 -2.71 9.54 -25.44
N ILE A 125 -2.77 8.37 -24.83
CA ILE A 125 -2.58 7.08 -25.50
C ILE A 125 -3.90 6.42 -25.89
N GLN A 126 -3.84 5.64 -26.96
CA GLN A 126 -4.93 4.78 -27.40
C GLN A 126 -4.41 3.35 -27.53
N PHE A 127 -5.03 2.40 -26.81
CA PHE A 127 -4.87 1.00 -27.15
C PHE A 127 -5.54 0.77 -28.50
N LYS A 128 -4.80 0.19 -29.46
CA LYS A 128 -5.43 -0.26 -30.70
C LYS A 128 -6.31 -1.47 -30.36
N PRO A 129 -7.53 -1.55 -30.93
CA PRO A 129 -8.41 -2.69 -30.75
C PRO A 129 -7.81 -3.99 -31.31
#